data_AF-A0A804PII8-F1
#
_entry.id   AF-A0A804PII8-F1
#
_cell.length_a   1.000
_cell.length_b   1.000
_cell.length_c   1.000
_cell.angle_alpha   90.00
_cell.angle_beta   90.00
_cell.angle_gamma   90.00
#
_symmetry.space_group_name_H-M   'P 1'
#
loop_
_entity.id
_entity.type
_entity.pdbx_description
1 polymer ?
#
loop_
_entity_poly.entity_id
_entity_poly.type
_entity_poly.pdbx_seq_one_letter_code
_entity_poly.pdbx_strand_id
1 'polypeptide(L)' 'MCAEIIEEFQKCHLDHPVKKFFGECTDLKIKLDRCFRQEKALKRKANFEESKRFKEQLKAYKREIAEKSEE' A
#
# COMPACT_ATOMS: atom_id res chain seq x y z
N MET A 1 -1.73 11.12 1.30
CA MET A 1 -2.47 11.42 2.54
C MET A 1 -1.54 11.57 3.75
N CYS A 2 -0.34 10.99 3.75
CA CYS A 2 0.54 11.01 4.93
C CYS A 2 1.63 12.09 4.96
N ALA A 3 1.62 13.08 4.06
CA ALA A 3 2.74 14.02 3.89
C ALA A 3 3.07 14.82 5.15
N GLU A 4 2.07 15.40 5.81
CA GLU A 4 2.25 16.21 7.03
C GLU A 4 2.88 15.38 8.16
N ILE A 5 2.44 14.12 8.34
CA ILE A 5 2.98 13.22 9.37
C ILE A 5 4.43 12.83 9.04
N ILE A 6 4.76 12.67 7.74
CA ILE A 6 6.14 12.41 7.31
C ILE A 6 7.04 13.60 7.65
N GLU A 7 6.59 14.82 7.37
CA GLU A 7 7.34 16.05 7.66
C GLU A 7 7.56 16.23 9.17
N GLU A 8 6.52 16.03 10.00
CA GLU A 8 6.65 16.06 11.46
C GLU A 8 7.63 15.00 11.97
N PHE A 9 7.55 13.77 11.43
CA PHE A 9 8.45 12.68 11.82
C PHE A 9 9.90 12.97 11.43
N GLN A 10 10.13 13.50 10.21
CA GLN A 10 11.45 13.92 9.76
C GLN A 10 12.00 15.06 10.62
N LYS A 11 11.18 16.05 10.96
CA LYS A 11 11.55 17.15 11.86
C LYS A 11 11.97 16.62 13.23
N CYS A 12 11.21 15.69 13.81
CA CYS A 12 11.59 15.06 15.08
C CYS A 12 12.96 14.37 14.99
N HIS A 13 13.26 13.68 13.89
CA HIS A 13 14.55 13.05 13.67
C HIS A 13 15.72 14.04 13.47
N LEU A 14 15.44 15.23 12.93
CA LEU A 14 16.42 16.31 12.77
C LEU A 14 16.70 17.01 14.10
N ASP A 15 15.65 17.31 14.87
CA ASP A 15 15.75 17.99 16.17
C ASP A 15 16.35 17.07 17.26
N HIS A 16 16.22 15.75 17.08
CA HIS A 16 16.64 14.74 18.05
C HIS A 16 17.56 13.68 17.45
N PRO A 17 18.78 14.04 17.01
CA PRO A 17 19.67 13.12 16.31
C PRO A 17 20.08 11.91 17.16
N VAL A 18 20.21 12.07 18.48
CA VAL A 18 20.49 10.96 19.41
C VAL A 18 19.21 10.43 20.05
N LYS A 19 18.33 11.31 20.55
CA LYS A 19 17.11 10.88 21.27
C LYS A 19 16.10 10.13 20.40
N LYS A 20 16.16 10.25 19.06
CA LYS A 20 15.36 9.41 18.14
C LYS A 20 15.60 7.92 18.36
N PHE A 21 16.81 7.52 18.74
CA PHE A 21 17.15 6.13 19.03
C PHE A 21 16.65 5.66 20.40
N PHE A 22 16.29 6.59 21.28
CA PHE A 22 15.72 6.32 22.60
C PHE A 22 14.19 6.46 22.62
N GLY A 23 13.56 6.55 21.46
CA GLY A 23 12.10 6.49 21.33
C GLY A 23 11.36 7.83 21.43
N GLU A 24 12.06 8.97 21.45
CA GLU A 24 11.44 10.31 21.49
C GLU A 24 10.39 10.50 20.37
N CYS A 25 10.66 9.96 19.17
CA CYS A 25 9.79 10.11 18.00
C CYS A 25 8.79 8.94 17.83
N THR A 26 8.59 8.10 18.85
CA THR A 26 7.75 6.88 18.76
C THR A 26 6.30 7.20 18.46
N ASP A 27 5.73 8.24 19.09
CA ASP A 27 4.33 8.60 18.87
C ASP A 27 4.07 9.05 17.42
N LEU A 28 4.98 9.84 16.86
CA LEU A 28 4.94 10.24 15.45
C LEU A 28 5.09 9.03 14.53
N LYS A 29 5.98 8.09 14.87
CA LYS A 29 6.12 6.83 14.13
C LYS A 29 4.82 6.02 14.13
N ILE A 30 4.13 5.91 15.27
CA ILE A 30 2.85 5.19 15.36
C ILE A 30 1.79 5.85 14.48
N LYS A 31 1.70 7.19 14.47
CA LYS A 31 0.80 7.92 13.57
C LYS A 31 1.14 7.67 12.10
N LEU A 32 2.42 7.69 11.76
CA LEU A 32 2.91 7.45 10.40
C LEU A 32 2.56 6.02 9.94
N ASP A 33 2.83 5.03 10.77
CA ASP A 33 2.52 3.62 10.49
C ASP A 33 1.02 3.41 10.29
N ARG A 34 0.18 4.07 11.10
CA ARG A 34 -1.29 4.03 10.92
C ARG A 34 -1.71 4.63 9.59
N CYS A 35 -1.13 5.77 9.21
CA CYS A 35 -1.45 6.40 7.93
C CYS A 35 -1.04 5.51 6.74
N PHE A 36 0.17 4.95 6.76
CA PHE A 36 0.60 4.03 5.69
C PHE A 36 -0.22 2.74 5.65
N ARG A 37 -0.69 2.23 6.79
CA ARG A 37 -1.62 1.08 6.80
C ARG A 37 -2.95 1.41 6.12
N GLN A 38 -3.48 2.61 6.33
CA GLN A 38 -4.71 3.07 5.66
C GLN A 38 -4.50 3.20 4.15
N GLU A 39 -3.44 3.88 3.71
CA GLU A 39 -3.13 4.01 2.28
C GLU A 39 -2.90 2.63 1.63
N LYS A 40 -2.19 1.74 2.31
CA LYS A 40 -1.96 0.37 1.84
C LYS A 40 -3.25 -0.45 1.76
N ALA A 41 -4.18 -0.27 2.71
CA ALA A 41 -5.48 -0.94 2.68
C ALA A 41 -6.31 -0.49 1.48
N LEU A 42 -6.35 0.82 1.19
CA LEU A 42 -7.03 1.35 0.01
C LEU A 42 -6.44 0.81 -1.29
N LYS A 43 -5.11 0.87 -1.43
CA LYS A 43 -4.41 0.33 -2.62
C LYS A 43 -4.64 -1.18 -2.78
N ARG A 44 -4.61 -1.94 -1.67
CA ARG A 44 -4.87 -3.39 -1.71
C ARG A 44 -6.29 -3.71 -2.18
N LYS A 45 -7.29 -2.94 -1.76
CA LYS A 45 -8.67 -3.13 -2.23
C LYS A 45 -8.77 -2.89 -3.74
N ALA A 46 -8.20 -1.79 -4.25
CA ALA A 46 -8.17 -1.49 -5.68
C ALA A 46 -7.44 -2.58 -6.49
N ASN A 47 -6.23 -2.97 -6.05
CA ASN A 47 -5.46 -4.02 -6.72
C ASN A 47 -6.18 -5.38 -6.68
N PHE A 48 -6.92 -5.68 -5.62
CA PHE A 48 -7.72 -6.90 -5.52
C PHE A 48 -8.87 -6.91 -6.53
N GLU A 49 -9.59 -5.80 -6.68
CA GLU A 49 -10.66 -5.66 -7.67
C GLU A 49 -10.12 -5.75 -9.10
N GLU A 50 -9.02 -5.08 -9.39
CA GLU A 50 -8.32 -5.16 -10.68
C GLU A 50 -7.86 -6.59 -10.98
N SER A 51 -7.21 -7.25 -10.02
CA SER A 51 -6.76 -8.64 -10.16
C SER A 51 -7.94 -9.59 -10.42
N LYS A 52 -9.09 -9.38 -9.78
CA LYS A 52 -10.30 -10.17 -10.02
C LYS A 52 -10.79 -10.02 -11.47
N ARG A 53 -10.88 -8.78 -11.97
CA ARG A 53 -11.29 -8.50 -13.36
C ARG A 53 -10.33 -9.12 -14.36
N PHE A 54 -9.03 -8.96 -14.12
CA PHE A 54 -8.00 -9.55 -14.98
C PHE A 54 -8.07 -11.08 -15.00
N LYS A 55 -8.31 -11.71 -13.84
CA LYS A 55 -8.49 -13.17 -13.75
C LYS A 55 -9.73 -13.64 -14.52
N GLU A 56 -10.82 -12.90 -14.47
CA GLU A 56 -12.05 -13.19 -15.23
C GLU A 56 -11.81 -13.07 -16.75
N GLN A 57 -11.13 -12.00 -17.18
CA GLN A 57 -10.73 -11.82 -18.59
C GLN A 57 -9.83 -12.95 -19.09
N LEU A 58 -8.81 -13.32 -18.32
CA LEU A 58 -7.93 -14.45 -18.67
C LEU A 58 -8.69 -15.77 -18.77
N LYS A 59 -9.69 -15.99 -17.91
CA LYS A 59 -10.52 -17.20 -17.97
C LYS A 59 -11.41 -17.22 -19.22
N ALA A 60 -12.00 -16.08 -19.60
CA ALA A 60 -12.79 -15.95 -20.82
C ALA A 60 -11.91 -16.18 -22.05
N TYR A 61 -10.77 -15.50 -22.15
CA TYR A 61 -9.81 -15.67 -23.25
C TYR A 61 -9.33 -17.11 -23.40
N LYS A 62 -9.05 -17.81 -22.30
CA LYS A 62 -8.66 -19.24 -22.35
C LYS A 62 -9.79 -20.14 -22.85
N ARG A 63 -11.05 -19.80 -22.58
CA ARG A 63 -12.21 -20.55 -23.10
C ARG A 63 -12.34 -20.33 -24.61
N GLU A 64 -12.25 -19.08 -25.06
CA GLU A 64 -12.30 -18.75 -26.49
C GLU A 64 -11.19 -19.46 -27.28
N ILE A 65 -9.97 -19.56 -26.73
CA ILE A 65 -8.89 -20.33 -27.36
C ILE A 65 -9.22 -21.82 -27.42
N ALA A 66 -9.74 -22.39 -26.33
CA ALA A 66 -10.10 -23.80 -26.29
C ALA A 66 -11.20 -24.12 -27.32
N GLU A 67 -12.25 -23.30 -27.37
CA GLU A 67 -13.34 -23.42 -28.34
C GLU A 67 -12.83 -23.32 -29.78
N LYS A 68 -11.94 -22.36 -30.08
CA LYS A 68 -11.32 -22.23 -31.41
C LYS A 68 -10.33 -23.35 -31.77
N SER A 69 -9.81 -24.07 -30.79
CA SER A 69 -8.92 -25.21 -31.04
C SER A 69 -9.66 -26.52 -31.27
N GLU A 70 -10.96 -26.56 -30.96
CA GLU A 70 -11.84 -27.71 -31.19
C GLU A 70 -12.57 -27.63 -32.56
N GLU A 71 -12.56 -26.46 -33.22
CA GLU A 71 -13.02 -26.22 -34.61
C GLU A 71 -11.92 -26.50 -35.65
#